data_AF-A0A7K2BY89-F1
#
_entry.id   AF-A0A7K2BY89-F1
#
_cell.length_a   1.000
_cell.length_b   1.000
_cell.length_c   1.000
_cell.angle_alpha   90.00
_cell.angle_beta   90.00
_cell.angle_gamma   90.00
#
_symmetry.space_group_name_H-M   'P 1'
#
loop_
_entity.id
_entity.type
_entity.pdbx_description
1 polymer ?
#
loop_
_entity_poly.entity_id
_entity_poly.type
_entity_poly.pdbx_seq_one_letter_code
_entity_poly.pdbx_strand_id
1 'polypeptide(L)'
;MPPENFVGVTNSDLAFKDQYVFQGNYNGVIIWDVSNPSNPVLVKDYLCPASQSDVSVYGNLLFVSGEGTGGRLDCGTEGVQESVSHDRLRGIRIFDIADVTDPQYIHNVQTCRGSHTHSLLKDPDDDENVYIYVSGSAPVRPAEELPGCSSMSPSEDPESALFRIEVIQVPLDNPAEAAIVSSPRIFEDLTAPPVHGPTDAERAELEEAKARGEFVISIGGSSFVLPDNYVAPMIAAYFGQEGVTEPTAEDTTAFREALPDIIAQMMGGGDEADEDRGPNQCHDITLYPEIGLAGGACEGYGLLLDISDPANPYRLDAVADSNFSYWHSATFNNDGSQILFTDEWGGGGGPKCRETDPMEWGANAYFTIDEEKKMHFKSYFKLPVPQTDEENCVAHNGSQIPVPGRDIFVQSWYQGGISITDWTDPSNVVEIAYHDRGPVSDEQMEMGGSWSVYWYNGYIYSSEIARGLDVFELVPSEFLTANEIAAANTVKLEYKNAQGQPTYKWPPSFALARAHADQMERNQELSAEQIAALRARIDQAEQESSQALIDGLQRRMNRLRMNDSN
;
A
#
# COMPACT_ATOMS: atom_id res chain seq x y z
N MET A 1 -21.00 -9.61 -0.28
CA MET A 1 -20.73 -10.14 -1.64
C MET A 1 -20.80 -8.98 -2.60
N PRO A 2 -19.83 -8.88 -3.53
CA PRO A 2 -19.80 -7.80 -4.52
C PRO A 2 -21.02 -7.85 -5.44
N PRO A 3 -21.43 -6.70 -6.02
CA PRO A 3 -22.44 -6.64 -7.08
C PRO A 3 -22.00 -7.42 -8.34
N GLU A 4 -22.96 -7.82 -9.18
CA GLU A 4 -22.74 -8.71 -10.35
C GLU A 4 -21.58 -8.26 -11.26
N ASN A 5 -21.48 -6.97 -11.56
CA ASN A 5 -20.44 -6.42 -12.44
C ASN A 5 -19.02 -6.43 -11.82
N PHE A 6 -18.89 -6.79 -10.54
CA PHE A 6 -17.65 -6.76 -9.77
C PHE A 6 -17.24 -8.17 -9.30
N VAL A 7 -18.08 -9.18 -9.55
CA VAL A 7 -17.76 -10.58 -9.19
C VAL A 7 -16.59 -11.07 -10.04
N GLY A 8 -15.56 -11.61 -9.37
CA GLY A 8 -14.37 -12.15 -10.06
C GLY A 8 -13.43 -11.07 -10.61
N VAL A 9 -13.61 -9.82 -10.19
CA VAL A 9 -12.74 -8.70 -10.56
C VAL A 9 -12.03 -8.22 -9.31
N THR A 10 -10.73 -7.98 -9.41
CA THR A 10 -9.84 -7.55 -8.33
C THR A 10 -10.40 -6.33 -7.58
N ASN A 11 -10.71 -6.51 -6.29
CA ASN A 11 -10.89 -5.40 -5.36
C ASN A 11 -9.53 -4.83 -4.96
N SER A 12 -9.48 -3.51 -4.78
CA SER A 12 -8.27 -2.76 -4.45
C SER A 12 -8.46 -1.91 -3.19
N ASP A 13 -7.73 -0.82 -3.01
CA ASP A 13 -7.67 -0.10 -1.73
C ASP A 13 -9.00 0.50 -1.24
N LEU A 14 -9.00 0.86 0.05
CA LEU A 14 -10.16 1.41 0.75
C LEU A 14 -9.96 2.87 1.13
N ALA A 15 -11.07 3.61 1.12
CA ALA A 15 -11.20 4.90 1.76
C ALA A 15 -12.43 4.94 2.67
N PHE A 16 -12.40 5.80 3.68
CA PHE A 16 -13.39 5.86 4.74
C PHE A 16 -13.83 7.30 4.94
N LYS A 17 -15.14 7.54 5.07
CA LYS A 17 -15.69 8.82 5.48
C LYS A 17 -16.99 8.62 6.24
N ASP A 18 -17.08 9.18 7.44
CA ASP A 18 -18.22 9.00 8.34
C ASP A 18 -18.55 7.50 8.54
N GLN A 19 -19.75 7.06 8.14
CA GLN A 19 -20.20 5.66 8.15
C GLN A 19 -20.00 4.92 6.82
N TYR A 20 -19.33 5.51 5.84
CA TYR A 20 -19.16 4.92 4.51
C TYR A 20 -17.75 4.36 4.30
N VAL A 21 -17.69 3.19 3.66
CA VAL A 21 -16.47 2.60 3.12
C VAL A 21 -16.57 2.64 1.61
N PHE A 22 -15.58 3.26 0.97
CA PHE A 22 -15.39 3.28 -0.47
C PHE A 22 -14.35 2.21 -0.77
N GLN A 23 -14.72 1.22 -1.57
CA GLN A 23 -13.87 0.11 -1.98
C GLN A 23 -13.56 0.26 -3.47
N GLY A 24 -12.28 0.38 -3.79
CA GLY A 24 -11.79 0.31 -5.16
C GLY A 24 -11.97 -1.10 -5.73
N ASN A 25 -12.18 -1.16 -7.04
CA ASN A 25 -12.17 -2.40 -7.81
C ASN A 25 -11.74 -2.07 -9.24
N TYR A 26 -11.10 -2.99 -9.95
CA TYR A 26 -10.60 -2.69 -11.30
C TYR A 26 -11.70 -2.28 -12.31
N ASN A 27 -12.96 -2.61 -11.99
CA ASN A 27 -14.15 -2.16 -12.73
C ASN A 27 -14.78 -0.84 -12.24
N GLY A 28 -14.34 -0.22 -11.14
CA GLY A 28 -14.86 1.04 -10.63
C GLY A 28 -14.84 1.13 -9.10
N VAL A 29 -15.92 1.65 -8.52
CA VAL A 29 -16.01 1.89 -7.06
C VAL A 29 -17.27 1.27 -6.48
N ILE A 30 -17.14 0.63 -5.33
CA ILE A 30 -18.25 0.09 -4.54
C ILE A 30 -18.34 0.87 -3.23
N ILE A 31 -19.53 1.36 -2.88
CA ILE A 31 -19.77 2.15 -1.67
C ILE A 31 -20.64 1.35 -0.70
N TRP A 32 -20.16 1.18 0.53
CA TRP A 32 -20.81 0.44 1.60
C TRP A 32 -21.21 1.38 2.75
N ASP A 33 -22.42 1.22 3.29
CA ASP A 33 -22.83 1.78 4.57
C ASP A 33 -22.48 0.77 5.68
N VAL A 34 -21.60 1.19 6.59
CA VAL A 34 -21.13 0.41 7.74
C VAL A 34 -21.62 0.97 9.07
N SER A 35 -22.75 1.70 9.07
CA SER A 35 -23.45 2.14 10.29
C SER A 35 -23.76 0.97 11.23
N ASN A 36 -23.95 -0.23 10.67
CA ASN A 36 -23.89 -1.51 11.37
C ASN A 36 -22.74 -2.36 10.80
N PRO A 37 -21.54 -2.35 11.40
CA PRO A 37 -20.37 -3.07 10.89
C PRO A 37 -20.55 -4.59 10.80
N SER A 38 -21.48 -5.17 11.59
CA SER A 38 -21.82 -6.59 11.52
C SER A 38 -22.69 -6.97 10.31
N ASN A 39 -23.27 -5.99 9.63
CA ASN A 39 -24.08 -6.17 8.43
C ASN A 39 -23.94 -4.95 7.49
N PRO A 40 -22.79 -4.79 6.81
CA PRO A 40 -22.60 -3.75 5.81
C PRO A 40 -23.64 -3.82 4.70
N VAL A 41 -24.09 -2.67 4.22
CA VAL A 41 -25.12 -2.58 3.17
C VAL A 41 -24.54 -1.86 1.95
N LEU A 42 -24.74 -2.44 0.76
CA LEU A 42 -24.38 -1.78 -0.49
C LEU A 42 -25.23 -0.51 -0.68
N VAL A 43 -24.56 0.63 -0.89
CA VAL A 43 -25.19 1.92 -1.18
C VAL A 43 -25.23 2.15 -2.68
N LYS A 44 -24.09 1.99 -3.34
CA LYS A 44 -23.91 2.26 -4.76
C LYS A 44 -22.74 1.45 -5.30
N ASP A 45 -22.91 0.90 -6.49
CA ASP A 45 -21.85 0.34 -7.30
C ASP A 45 -21.72 1.18 -8.58
N TYR A 46 -20.58 1.84 -8.74
CA TYR A 46 -20.32 2.73 -9.85
C TYR A 46 -19.37 2.05 -10.84
N LEU A 47 -19.95 1.44 -11.87
CA LEU A 47 -19.21 0.78 -12.94
C LEU A 47 -18.52 1.83 -13.82
N CYS A 48 -17.20 1.90 -13.72
CA CYS A 48 -16.37 2.80 -14.50
C CYS A 48 -14.95 2.21 -14.57
N PRO A 49 -14.70 1.26 -15.48
CA PRO A 49 -13.44 0.51 -15.52
C PRO A 49 -12.22 1.41 -15.77
N ALA A 50 -11.12 1.10 -15.09
CA ALA A 50 -9.82 1.73 -15.30
C ALA A 50 -8.61 0.88 -14.86
N SER A 51 -8.82 -0.27 -14.21
CA SER A 51 -7.77 -0.99 -13.45
C SER A 51 -7.27 -0.17 -12.26
N GLN A 52 -6.62 -0.84 -11.30
CA GLN A 52 -6.19 -0.28 -10.00
C GLN A 52 -7.35 0.29 -9.21
N SER A 53 -7.83 1.49 -9.58
CA SER A 53 -9.02 2.12 -9.01
C SER A 53 -8.98 2.26 -7.50
N ASP A 54 -7.77 2.41 -6.95
CA ASP A 54 -7.57 2.86 -5.58
C ASP A 54 -8.27 4.18 -5.35
N VAL A 55 -8.82 4.34 -4.14
CA VAL A 55 -9.72 5.43 -3.81
C VAL A 55 -9.20 6.26 -2.64
N SER A 56 -9.44 7.56 -2.70
CA SER A 56 -9.33 8.45 -1.55
C SER A 56 -10.51 9.41 -1.51
N VAL A 57 -10.85 9.89 -0.31
CA VAL A 57 -11.95 10.83 -0.09
C VAL A 57 -11.51 12.01 0.75
N TYR A 58 -12.05 13.19 0.44
CA TYR A 58 -11.92 14.38 1.27
C TYR A 58 -13.09 15.33 1.05
N GLY A 59 -13.74 15.78 2.12
CA GLY A 59 -14.96 16.59 2.01
C GLY A 59 -16.01 15.88 1.15
N ASN A 60 -16.52 16.56 0.12
CA ASN A 60 -17.48 15.98 -0.84
C ASN A 60 -16.80 15.40 -2.08
N LEU A 61 -15.51 15.08 -2.05
CA LEU A 61 -14.78 14.61 -3.21
C LEU A 61 -14.31 13.16 -3.03
N LEU A 62 -14.41 12.40 -4.11
CA LEU A 62 -13.84 11.07 -4.28
C LEU A 62 -12.84 11.11 -5.44
N PHE A 63 -11.66 10.57 -5.21
CA PHE A 63 -10.59 10.45 -6.18
C PHE A 63 -10.37 8.97 -6.49
N VAL A 64 -10.21 8.64 -7.77
CA VAL A 64 -10.06 7.26 -8.22
C VAL A 64 -8.89 7.15 -9.18
N SER A 65 -7.94 6.29 -8.85
CA SER A 65 -6.80 5.94 -9.72
C SER A 65 -7.25 5.29 -11.02
N GLY A 66 -6.56 5.60 -12.11
CA GLY A 66 -6.71 4.91 -13.39
C GLY A 66 -5.37 4.69 -14.06
N GLU A 67 -4.99 3.43 -14.18
CA GLU A 67 -3.71 3.04 -14.79
C GLU A 67 -3.89 2.32 -16.13
N GLY A 68 -4.86 1.41 -16.17
CA GLY A 68 -5.00 0.42 -17.21
C GLY A 68 -5.24 1.06 -18.57
N THR A 69 -4.75 0.38 -19.61
CA THR A 69 -4.89 0.89 -20.98
C THR A 69 -6.33 0.81 -21.49
N GLY A 70 -7.18 -0.04 -20.92
CA GLY A 70 -8.56 -0.20 -21.36
C GLY A 70 -9.53 0.88 -20.88
N GLY A 71 -9.21 1.65 -19.84
CA GLY A 71 -10.15 2.61 -19.22
C GLY A 71 -10.52 3.77 -20.14
N ARG A 72 -11.78 4.22 -20.10
CA ARG A 72 -12.27 5.37 -20.89
C ARG A 72 -12.54 6.60 -20.04
N LEU A 73 -12.41 7.78 -20.65
CA LEU A 73 -12.72 9.09 -20.06
C LEU A 73 -14.21 9.29 -19.78
N ASP A 74 -15.09 8.55 -20.45
CA ASP A 74 -16.55 8.62 -20.33
C ASP A 74 -17.15 7.50 -19.45
N CYS A 75 -16.31 6.72 -18.77
CA CYS A 75 -16.69 5.51 -18.04
C CYS A 75 -17.31 4.39 -18.90
N GLY A 76 -17.19 4.45 -20.23
CA GLY A 76 -17.66 3.38 -21.12
C GLY A 76 -16.98 2.04 -20.85
N THR A 77 -17.71 0.94 -21.04
CA THR A 77 -17.28 -0.44 -20.76
C THR A 77 -16.74 -1.18 -21.99
N GLU A 78 -16.77 -0.55 -23.15
CA GLU A 78 -16.28 -1.09 -24.42
C GLU A 78 -14.74 -1.18 -24.51
N GLY A 79 -14.05 -0.50 -23.59
CA GLY A 79 -12.60 -0.43 -23.54
C GLY A 79 -11.97 0.45 -24.63
N VAL A 80 -10.63 0.43 -24.68
CA VAL A 80 -9.82 1.08 -25.73
C VAL A 80 -8.85 0.07 -26.31
N GLN A 81 -8.86 -0.09 -27.64
CA GLN A 81 -8.07 -1.12 -28.34
C GLN A 81 -6.93 -0.52 -29.17
N GLU A 82 -7.03 0.76 -29.52
CA GLU A 82 -6.02 1.50 -30.26
C GLU A 82 -4.77 1.71 -29.41
N SER A 83 -3.60 1.81 -30.04
CA SER A 83 -2.35 2.15 -29.35
C SER A 83 -2.27 3.62 -28.94
N VAL A 84 -2.98 4.50 -29.66
CA VAL A 84 -3.12 5.94 -29.39
C VAL A 84 -4.61 6.27 -29.40
N SER A 85 -5.14 6.76 -28.28
CA SER A 85 -6.56 7.12 -28.18
C SER A 85 -6.79 8.30 -27.24
N HIS A 86 -7.51 9.31 -27.75
CA HIS A 86 -7.94 10.46 -26.93
C HIS A 86 -9.13 10.14 -26.02
N ASP A 87 -9.74 8.96 -26.15
CA ASP A 87 -10.82 8.50 -25.27
C ASP A 87 -10.27 7.78 -24.03
N ARG A 88 -8.97 7.47 -23.98
CA ARG A 88 -8.34 6.68 -22.91
C ARG A 88 -8.17 7.51 -21.64
N LEU A 89 -8.55 6.92 -20.51
CA LEU A 89 -8.22 7.45 -19.19
C LEU A 89 -6.92 6.83 -18.68
N ARG A 90 -5.93 7.68 -18.37
CA ARG A 90 -4.81 7.36 -17.48
C ARG A 90 -4.50 8.55 -16.56
N GLY A 91 -4.66 8.40 -15.25
CA GLY A 91 -4.46 9.44 -14.24
C GLY A 91 -5.47 9.36 -13.10
N ILE A 92 -5.98 10.50 -12.63
CA ILE A 92 -6.95 10.59 -11.53
C ILE A 92 -8.32 11.03 -12.05
N ARG A 93 -9.38 10.32 -11.64
CA ARG A 93 -10.77 10.76 -11.78
C ARG A 93 -11.23 11.47 -10.52
N ILE A 94 -12.05 12.52 -10.69
CA ILE A 94 -12.61 13.30 -9.58
C ILE A 94 -14.14 13.27 -9.65
N PHE A 95 -14.76 12.90 -8.54
CA PHE A 95 -16.21 12.83 -8.38
C PHE A 95 -16.69 13.71 -7.23
N ASP A 96 -17.87 14.33 -7.40
CA ASP A 96 -18.65 14.91 -6.31
C ASP A 96 -19.47 13.79 -5.66
N ILE A 97 -19.29 13.61 -4.36
CA ILE A 97 -19.98 12.64 -3.52
C ILE A 97 -20.78 13.31 -2.40
N ALA A 98 -21.22 14.57 -2.59
CA ALA A 98 -22.15 15.23 -1.67
C ALA A 98 -23.43 14.40 -1.45
N ASP A 99 -23.88 13.68 -2.49
CA ASP A 99 -24.81 12.55 -2.38
C ASP A 99 -24.08 11.26 -2.76
N VAL A 100 -23.69 10.47 -1.76
CA VAL A 100 -22.98 9.19 -1.95
C VAL A 100 -23.80 8.15 -2.71
N THR A 101 -25.13 8.32 -2.83
CA THR A 101 -25.98 7.41 -3.60
C THR A 101 -25.95 7.71 -5.10
N ASP A 102 -25.48 8.89 -5.49
CA ASP A 102 -25.32 9.32 -6.87
C ASP A 102 -24.05 10.15 -7.09
N PRO A 103 -22.86 9.52 -7.05
CA PRO A 103 -21.60 10.20 -7.36
C PRO A 103 -21.62 10.86 -8.74
N GLN A 104 -21.32 12.16 -8.80
CA GLN A 104 -21.28 12.92 -10.05
C GLN A 104 -19.86 13.07 -10.56
N TYR A 105 -19.63 12.77 -11.83
CA TYR A 105 -18.34 12.95 -12.45
C TYR A 105 -18.01 14.42 -12.68
N ILE A 106 -16.85 14.89 -12.20
CA ILE A 106 -16.42 16.29 -12.35
C ILE A 106 -15.37 16.42 -13.45
N HIS A 107 -14.22 15.78 -13.26
CA HIS A 107 -13.02 16.05 -14.05
C HIS A 107 -12.02 14.88 -14.01
N ASN A 108 -11.05 14.91 -14.93
CA ASN A 108 -9.90 14.01 -14.92
C ASN A 108 -8.61 14.78 -15.02
N VAL A 109 -7.64 14.40 -14.23
CA VAL A 109 -6.26 14.84 -14.41
C VAL A 109 -5.48 13.72 -15.07
N GLN A 110 -5.11 13.93 -16.33
CA GLN A 110 -4.40 12.97 -17.16
C GLN A 110 -2.89 13.02 -16.90
N THR A 111 -2.24 11.87 -16.63
CA THR A 111 -0.80 11.78 -16.34
C THR A 111 -0.07 10.92 -17.40
N CYS A 112 1.21 11.16 -17.65
CA CYS A 112 1.93 10.40 -18.70
C CYS A 112 2.03 8.89 -18.45
N ARG A 113 1.92 8.47 -17.19
CA ARG A 113 2.08 7.08 -16.77
C ARG A 113 0.85 6.47 -16.09
N GLY A 114 -0.26 7.19 -16.06
CA GLY A 114 -1.44 6.76 -15.30
C GLY A 114 -1.26 6.96 -13.79
N SER A 115 -2.14 6.34 -13.02
CA SER A 115 -2.10 6.32 -11.56
C SER A 115 -2.25 4.88 -11.11
N HIS A 116 -1.14 4.26 -10.70
CA HIS A 116 -1.11 2.93 -10.11
C HIS A 116 -1.77 3.00 -8.73
N THR A 117 -1.18 3.81 -7.84
CA THR A 117 -1.76 4.23 -6.57
C THR A 117 -1.71 5.77 -6.47
N HIS A 118 -2.42 6.32 -5.50
CA HIS A 118 -2.31 7.74 -5.18
C HIS A 118 -2.53 7.98 -3.70
N SER A 119 -1.94 9.06 -3.21
CA SER A 119 -2.07 9.47 -1.80
C SER A 119 -2.61 10.88 -1.72
N LEU A 120 -3.60 11.10 -0.86
CA LEU A 120 -4.22 12.40 -0.64
C LEU A 120 -3.58 13.14 0.53
N LEU A 121 -3.20 14.39 0.28
CA LEU A 121 -2.59 15.32 1.22
C LEU A 121 -3.57 16.46 1.52
N LYS A 122 -4.02 16.57 2.78
CA LYS A 122 -4.60 17.82 3.30
C LYS A 122 -3.54 18.51 4.12
N ASP A 123 -3.02 19.62 3.61
CA ASP A 123 -2.05 20.43 4.33
C ASP A 123 -2.73 21.11 5.53
N PRO A 124 -2.17 21.02 6.76
CA PRO A 124 -2.66 21.75 7.91
C PRO A 124 -2.75 23.27 7.72
N ASP A 125 -1.93 23.83 6.82
CA ASP A 125 -1.82 25.28 6.59
C ASP A 125 -2.56 25.79 5.32
N ASP A 126 -3.20 24.90 4.55
CA ASP A 126 -3.97 25.25 3.33
C ASP A 126 -5.39 24.65 3.38
N ASP A 127 -6.38 25.47 3.67
CA ASP A 127 -7.81 25.09 3.70
C ASP A 127 -8.53 25.24 2.36
N GLU A 128 -7.85 25.75 1.32
CA GLU A 128 -8.42 25.99 0.00
C GLU A 128 -8.19 24.80 -0.94
N ASN A 129 -7.15 24.00 -0.70
CA ASN A 129 -6.74 22.92 -1.59
C ASN A 129 -6.48 21.60 -0.85
N VAL A 130 -6.55 20.52 -1.63
CA VAL A 130 -5.87 19.26 -1.32
C VAL A 130 -4.89 18.92 -2.44
N TYR A 131 -3.87 18.14 -2.11
CA TYR A 131 -2.87 17.68 -3.07
C TYR A 131 -2.94 16.17 -3.21
N ILE A 132 -2.65 15.65 -4.40
CA ILE A 132 -2.61 14.22 -4.69
C ILE A 132 -1.25 13.88 -5.26
N TYR A 133 -0.57 12.94 -4.61
CA TYR A 133 0.72 12.43 -5.07
C TYR A 133 0.43 11.16 -5.86
N VAL A 134 0.76 11.19 -7.15
CA VAL A 134 0.46 10.10 -8.07
C VAL A 134 1.70 9.24 -8.31
N SER A 135 1.55 7.95 -8.05
CA SER A 135 2.50 6.91 -8.41
C SER A 135 2.06 6.26 -9.72
N GLY A 136 2.67 6.63 -10.84
CA GLY A 136 2.35 6.03 -12.15
C GLY A 136 3.35 4.93 -12.52
N SER A 137 2.89 3.67 -12.66
CA SER A 137 3.78 2.55 -13.01
C SER A 137 3.74 2.21 -14.51
N ALA A 138 2.60 2.42 -15.17
CA ALA A 138 2.44 2.01 -16.56
C ALA A 138 3.38 2.76 -17.55
N PRO A 139 3.68 2.16 -18.72
CA PRO A 139 4.59 2.74 -19.71
C PRO A 139 4.19 4.16 -20.12
N VAL A 140 5.17 5.00 -20.40
CA VAL A 140 4.91 6.37 -20.86
C VAL A 140 4.08 6.33 -22.15
N ARG A 141 2.93 7.01 -22.16
CA ARG A 141 2.08 7.06 -23.37
C ARG A 141 2.72 7.89 -24.49
N PRO A 142 2.38 7.62 -25.76
CA PRO A 142 2.82 8.44 -26.88
C PRO A 142 2.43 9.91 -26.73
N ALA A 143 3.29 10.82 -27.18
CA ALA A 143 3.02 12.25 -27.17
C ALA A 143 1.82 12.64 -28.05
N GLU A 144 1.50 11.81 -29.05
CA GLU A 144 0.28 11.93 -29.86
C GLU A 144 -0.98 11.65 -29.05
N GLU A 145 -0.92 10.81 -28.01
CA GLU A 145 -2.04 10.54 -27.12
C GLU A 145 -2.20 11.66 -26.08
N LEU A 146 -1.11 12.03 -25.41
CA LEU A 146 -1.06 13.16 -24.49
C LEU A 146 0.22 13.99 -24.74
N PRO A 147 0.09 15.25 -25.20
CA PRO A 147 1.24 16.12 -25.41
C PRO A 147 2.07 16.32 -24.14
N GLY A 148 3.40 16.32 -24.29
CA GLY A 148 4.35 16.49 -23.19
C GLY A 148 4.87 15.19 -22.58
N CYS A 149 4.35 14.03 -22.99
CA CYS A 149 4.87 12.75 -22.54
C CYS A 149 6.11 12.32 -23.34
N SER A 150 7.16 11.94 -22.62
CA SER A 150 8.44 11.51 -23.17
C SER A 150 9.01 10.36 -22.35
N SER A 151 9.42 9.30 -23.04
CA SER A 151 10.08 8.12 -22.46
C SER A 151 11.60 8.15 -22.62
N MET A 152 12.17 9.25 -23.12
CA MET A 152 13.62 9.40 -23.23
C MET A 152 14.25 9.45 -21.84
N SER A 153 15.53 9.13 -21.74
CA SER A 153 16.27 9.23 -20.49
C SER A 153 16.27 10.69 -19.98
N PRO A 154 16.19 10.96 -18.66
CA PRO A 154 16.23 12.33 -18.12
C PRO A 154 17.47 13.14 -18.52
N SER A 155 18.57 12.49 -18.89
CA SER A 155 19.78 13.14 -19.43
C SER A 155 19.62 13.64 -20.87
N GLU A 156 18.72 13.03 -21.64
CA GLU A 156 18.42 13.41 -23.02
C GLU A 156 17.25 14.38 -23.08
N ASP A 157 16.24 14.14 -22.23
CA ASP A 157 15.07 14.99 -22.11
C ASP A 157 14.78 15.32 -20.63
N PRO A 158 15.04 16.56 -20.18
CA PRO A 158 14.76 16.96 -18.80
C PRO A 158 13.26 16.93 -18.47
N GLU A 159 12.37 16.86 -19.46
CA GLU A 159 10.92 16.74 -19.30
C GLU A 159 10.44 15.28 -19.30
N SER A 160 11.35 14.30 -19.34
CA SER A 160 11.05 12.87 -19.28
C SER A 160 10.08 12.51 -18.16
N ALA A 161 9.10 11.65 -18.45
CA ALA A 161 8.12 11.15 -17.49
C ALA A 161 8.64 10.03 -16.57
N LEU A 162 9.91 9.62 -16.75
CA LEU A 162 10.57 8.63 -15.89
C LEU A 162 11.22 9.30 -14.67
N PHE A 163 11.42 8.56 -13.57
CA PHE A 163 12.16 9.01 -12.38
C PHE A 163 11.57 10.25 -11.69
N ARG A 164 10.24 10.34 -11.63
CA ARG A 164 9.50 11.43 -10.97
C ARG A 164 8.15 10.95 -10.47
N ILE A 165 7.54 11.77 -9.63
CA ILE A 165 6.12 11.65 -9.27
C ILE A 165 5.36 12.84 -9.86
N GLU A 166 4.04 12.74 -9.98
CA GLU A 166 3.19 13.88 -10.36
C GLU A 166 2.44 14.36 -9.12
N VAL A 167 2.46 15.67 -8.85
CA VAL A 167 1.68 16.29 -7.78
C VAL A 167 0.54 17.08 -8.40
N ILE A 168 -0.68 16.70 -8.05
CA ILE A 168 -1.90 17.36 -8.50
C ILE A 168 -2.40 18.24 -7.37
N GLN A 169 -2.70 19.51 -7.66
CA GLN A 169 -3.44 20.38 -6.75
C GLN A 169 -4.92 20.37 -7.15
N VAL A 170 -5.81 20.25 -6.16
CA VAL A 170 -7.26 20.25 -6.34
C VAL A 170 -7.84 21.39 -5.50
N PRO A 171 -8.31 22.48 -6.14
CA PRO A 171 -9.07 23.53 -5.46
C PRO A 171 -10.40 22.97 -4.96
N LEU A 172 -10.70 23.13 -3.68
CA LEU A 172 -11.89 22.54 -3.06
C LEU A 172 -13.19 23.24 -3.48
N ASP A 173 -13.13 24.51 -3.84
CA ASP A 173 -14.27 25.30 -4.30
C ASP A 173 -14.58 25.09 -5.80
N ASN A 174 -13.56 24.74 -6.59
CA ASN A 174 -13.69 24.39 -7.99
C ASN A 174 -12.79 23.20 -8.39
N PRO A 175 -13.19 21.96 -8.05
CA PRO A 175 -12.38 20.77 -8.33
C PRO A 175 -12.15 20.49 -9.83
N ALA A 176 -12.91 21.15 -10.72
CA ALA A 176 -12.71 21.06 -12.17
C ALA A 176 -11.45 21.79 -12.66
N GLU A 177 -10.82 22.61 -11.82
CA GLU A 177 -9.52 23.25 -12.09
C GLU A 177 -8.32 22.42 -11.62
N ALA A 178 -8.56 21.20 -11.12
CA ALA A 178 -7.50 20.31 -10.71
C ALA A 178 -6.47 20.08 -11.83
N ALA A 179 -5.19 20.21 -11.50
CA ALA A 179 -4.11 20.10 -12.46
C ALA A 179 -2.82 19.62 -11.80
N ILE A 180 -1.93 19.04 -12.61
CA ILE A 180 -0.54 18.77 -12.19
C ILE A 180 0.14 20.13 -11.98
N VAL A 181 0.62 20.37 -10.76
CA VAL A 181 1.31 21.62 -10.38
C VAL A 181 2.82 21.46 -10.31
N SER A 182 3.30 20.22 -10.13
CA SER A 182 4.73 19.91 -10.20
C SER A 182 4.96 18.43 -10.56
N SER A 183 6.19 18.14 -10.99
CA SER A 183 6.66 16.79 -11.26
C SER A 183 8.02 16.53 -10.58
N PRO A 184 8.07 16.37 -9.25
CA PRO A 184 9.31 16.34 -8.46
C PRO A 184 10.25 15.18 -8.80
N ARG A 185 11.55 15.48 -8.92
CA ARG A 185 12.64 14.52 -9.24
C ARG A 185 13.21 13.84 -7.98
N ILE A 186 12.37 13.13 -7.24
CA ILE A 186 12.76 12.50 -5.96
C ILE A 186 13.78 11.35 -6.09
N PHE A 187 14.11 10.93 -7.31
CA PHE A 187 15.06 9.86 -7.63
C PHE A 187 16.44 10.37 -8.06
N GLU A 188 16.63 11.69 -8.21
CA GLU A 188 17.88 12.28 -8.70
C GLU A 188 19.08 11.84 -7.83
N ASP A 189 20.24 11.60 -8.43
CA ASP A 189 21.47 11.14 -7.76
C ASP A 189 21.38 9.75 -7.07
N LEU A 190 20.36 8.95 -7.34
CA LEU A 190 20.36 7.52 -6.98
C LEU A 190 21.02 6.68 -8.08
N THR A 191 21.52 5.52 -7.66
CA THR A 191 22.07 4.50 -8.56
C THR A 191 21.17 3.26 -8.52
N ALA A 192 21.49 2.22 -9.27
CA ALA A 192 20.83 0.93 -9.08
C ALA A 192 21.02 0.43 -7.62
N PRO A 193 19.94 -0.02 -6.94
CA PRO A 193 20.03 -0.61 -5.61
C PRO A 193 20.66 -2.01 -5.69
N PRO A 194 21.23 -2.53 -4.59
CA PRO A 194 21.70 -3.90 -4.54
C PRO A 194 20.54 -4.89 -4.68
N VAL A 195 20.75 -5.99 -5.39
CA VAL A 195 19.78 -7.08 -5.59
C VAL A 195 20.37 -8.41 -5.14
N HIS A 196 19.53 -9.35 -4.67
CA HIS A 196 19.93 -10.73 -4.44
C HIS A 196 19.59 -11.64 -5.64
N GLY A 197 20.30 -12.76 -5.77
CA GLY A 197 19.94 -13.83 -6.71
C GLY A 197 18.80 -14.72 -6.18
N PRO A 198 18.36 -15.74 -6.93
CA PRO A 198 17.32 -16.66 -6.47
C PRO A 198 17.77 -17.46 -5.23
N THR A 199 16.79 -17.84 -4.40
CA THR A 199 16.97 -18.82 -3.30
C THR A 199 17.56 -20.13 -3.83
N ASP A 200 18.09 -20.97 -2.95
CA ASP A 200 18.56 -22.30 -3.35
C ASP A 200 17.43 -23.19 -3.89
N ALA A 201 16.21 -23.06 -3.34
CA ALA A 201 15.02 -23.77 -3.80
C ALA A 201 14.61 -23.30 -5.20
N GLU A 202 14.52 -21.99 -5.44
CA GLU A 202 14.23 -21.44 -6.76
C GLU A 202 15.31 -21.79 -7.78
N ARG A 203 16.58 -21.76 -7.38
CA ARG A 203 17.68 -22.15 -8.28
C ARG A 203 17.55 -23.61 -8.69
N ALA A 204 17.21 -24.50 -7.75
CA ALA A 204 16.97 -25.91 -8.07
C ALA A 204 15.79 -26.07 -9.04
N GLU A 205 14.66 -25.40 -8.78
CA GLU A 205 13.48 -25.45 -9.64
C GLU A 205 13.76 -24.89 -11.04
N LEU A 206 14.49 -23.78 -11.15
CA LEU A 206 14.87 -23.19 -12.43
C LEU A 206 15.77 -24.13 -13.24
N GLU A 207 16.70 -24.83 -12.59
CA GLU A 207 17.54 -25.82 -13.27
C GLU A 207 16.74 -27.07 -13.68
N GLU A 208 15.78 -27.51 -12.86
CA GLU A 208 14.86 -28.59 -13.22
C GLU A 208 13.93 -28.20 -14.38
N ALA A 209 13.35 -27.00 -14.35
CA ALA A 209 12.52 -26.44 -15.42
C ALA A 209 13.30 -26.38 -16.74
N LYS A 210 14.54 -25.88 -16.71
CA LYS A 210 15.44 -25.92 -17.88
C LYS A 210 15.68 -27.37 -18.36
N ALA A 211 15.87 -28.31 -17.45
CA ALA A 211 16.06 -29.73 -17.78
C ALA A 211 14.79 -30.40 -18.36
N ARG A 212 13.60 -29.95 -17.94
CA ARG A 212 12.30 -30.33 -18.53
C ARG A 212 12.05 -29.69 -19.90
N GLY A 213 12.90 -28.75 -20.31
CA GLY A 213 12.72 -28.01 -21.54
C GLY A 213 11.65 -26.93 -21.43
N GLU A 214 11.44 -26.36 -20.25
CA GLU A 214 10.62 -25.16 -20.08
C GLU A 214 11.44 -23.90 -20.43
N PHE A 215 10.75 -22.79 -20.65
CA PHE A 215 11.37 -21.51 -20.98
C PHE A 215 11.61 -20.72 -19.70
N VAL A 216 12.85 -20.28 -19.49
CA VAL A 216 13.23 -19.46 -18.34
C VAL A 216 13.72 -18.12 -18.84
N ILE A 217 13.22 -17.05 -18.25
CA ILE A 217 13.64 -15.67 -18.52
C ILE A 217 14.19 -15.04 -17.27
N SER A 218 15.00 -13.99 -17.45
CA SER A 218 15.40 -13.11 -16.36
C SER A 218 14.90 -11.69 -16.63
N ILE A 219 14.27 -11.10 -15.63
CA ILE A 219 13.76 -9.73 -15.64
C ILE A 219 14.25 -9.07 -14.34
N GLY A 220 14.94 -7.93 -14.45
CA GLY A 220 15.38 -7.14 -13.28
C GLY A 220 16.22 -7.94 -12.27
N GLY A 221 17.02 -8.91 -12.73
CA GLY A 221 17.83 -9.78 -11.87
C GLY A 221 17.10 -10.98 -11.26
N SER A 222 15.77 -11.05 -11.38
CA SER A 222 14.98 -12.22 -10.99
C SER A 222 14.79 -13.18 -12.17
N SER A 223 14.69 -14.49 -11.92
CA SER A 223 14.50 -15.52 -12.96
C SER A 223 13.17 -16.23 -12.78
N PHE A 224 12.44 -16.43 -13.87
CA PHE A 224 11.09 -16.99 -13.87
C PHE A 224 10.94 -18.04 -14.96
N VAL A 225 10.16 -19.09 -14.67
CA VAL A 225 9.66 -20.00 -15.69
C VAL A 225 8.48 -19.33 -16.38
N LEU A 226 8.53 -19.21 -17.71
CA LEU A 226 7.42 -18.70 -18.52
C LEU A 226 6.37 -19.81 -18.70
N PRO A 227 5.13 -19.59 -18.26
CA PRO A 227 4.04 -20.53 -18.49
C PRO A 227 3.74 -20.71 -19.99
N ASP A 228 3.30 -21.91 -20.39
CA ASP A 228 3.06 -22.27 -21.80
C ASP A 228 2.03 -21.35 -22.49
N ASN A 229 1.06 -20.81 -21.75
CA ASN A 229 0.06 -19.89 -22.28
C ASN A 229 0.65 -18.52 -22.69
N TYR A 230 1.83 -18.13 -22.17
CA TYR A 230 2.58 -16.97 -22.64
C TYR A 230 3.55 -17.33 -23.75
N VAL A 231 4.23 -18.48 -23.62
CA VAL A 231 5.20 -18.95 -24.61
C VAL A 231 4.54 -19.20 -25.97
N ALA A 232 3.38 -19.86 -26.00
CA ALA A 232 2.75 -20.25 -27.26
C ALA A 232 2.36 -19.06 -28.16
N PRO A 233 1.74 -17.97 -27.65
CA PRO A 233 1.53 -16.74 -28.42
C PRO A 233 2.84 -16.09 -28.90
N MET A 234 3.89 -16.07 -28.07
CA MET A 234 5.17 -15.46 -28.44
C MET A 234 5.89 -16.24 -29.54
N ILE A 235 5.91 -17.57 -29.46
CA ILE A 235 6.42 -18.45 -30.52
C ILE A 235 5.61 -18.23 -31.81
N ALA A 236 4.28 -18.16 -31.72
CA ALA A 236 3.42 -17.92 -32.87
C ALA A 236 3.67 -16.53 -33.50
N ALA A 237 3.94 -15.51 -32.70
CA ALA A 237 4.28 -14.17 -33.19
C ALA A 237 5.67 -14.14 -33.84
N TYR A 238 6.66 -14.76 -33.20
CA TYR A 238 8.06 -14.80 -33.66
C TYR A 238 8.20 -15.54 -34.99
N PHE A 239 7.62 -16.73 -35.09
CA PHE A 239 7.71 -17.56 -36.30
C PHE A 239 6.58 -17.33 -37.31
N GLY A 240 5.46 -16.72 -36.89
CA GLY A 240 4.35 -16.37 -37.77
C GLY A 240 4.73 -15.37 -38.85
N GLN A 241 5.75 -14.52 -38.61
CA GLN A 241 6.31 -13.64 -39.64
C GLN A 241 7.09 -14.40 -40.73
N GLU A 242 7.58 -15.61 -40.44
CA GLU A 242 8.36 -16.45 -41.36
C GLU A 242 7.52 -17.58 -42.01
N GLY A 243 6.23 -17.69 -41.66
CA GLY A 243 5.32 -18.67 -42.25
C GLY A 243 5.47 -20.10 -41.72
N VAL A 244 6.10 -20.28 -40.56
CA VAL A 244 6.22 -21.59 -39.89
C VAL A 244 4.95 -21.87 -39.07
N THR A 245 4.28 -22.98 -39.35
CA THR A 245 3.03 -23.37 -38.67
C THR A 245 3.22 -24.39 -37.56
N GLU A 246 4.35 -25.09 -37.53
CA GLU A 246 4.76 -26.01 -36.44
C GLU A 246 6.28 -25.85 -36.20
N PRO A 247 6.72 -25.29 -35.05
CA PRO A 247 8.12 -25.09 -34.75
C PRO A 247 8.88 -26.42 -34.63
N THR A 248 10.05 -26.52 -35.24
CA THR A 248 10.98 -27.63 -35.06
C THR A 248 11.80 -27.47 -33.76
N ALA A 249 12.58 -28.49 -33.40
CA ALA A 249 13.51 -28.40 -32.26
C ALA A 249 14.60 -27.33 -32.45
N GLU A 250 14.98 -27.06 -33.70
CA GLU A 250 15.95 -26.00 -34.05
C GLU A 250 15.31 -24.62 -33.89
N ASP A 251 14.06 -24.45 -34.35
CA ASP A 251 13.27 -23.23 -34.16
C ASP A 251 13.07 -22.94 -32.66
N THR A 252 12.72 -23.96 -31.87
CA THR A 252 12.55 -23.84 -30.41
C THR A 252 13.85 -23.38 -29.73
N THR A 253 15.01 -23.81 -30.24
CA THR A 253 16.32 -23.39 -29.72
C THR A 253 16.63 -21.94 -30.10
N ALA A 254 16.40 -21.57 -31.36
CA ALA A 254 16.56 -20.20 -31.84
C ALA A 254 15.66 -19.21 -31.08
N PHE A 255 14.41 -19.61 -30.78
CA PHE A 255 13.52 -18.81 -29.97
C PHE A 255 14.01 -18.66 -28.53
N ARG A 256 14.58 -19.70 -27.89
CA ARG A 256 15.20 -19.56 -26.56
C ARG A 256 16.33 -18.54 -26.55
N GLU A 257 17.15 -18.52 -27.60
CA GLU A 257 18.26 -17.57 -27.71
C GLU A 257 17.77 -16.14 -27.94
N ALA A 258 16.69 -15.95 -28.70
CA ALA A 258 16.09 -14.64 -28.96
C ALA A 258 15.19 -14.14 -27.81
N LEU A 259 14.71 -15.03 -26.94
CA LEU A 259 13.72 -14.71 -25.91
C LEU A 259 14.13 -13.56 -24.97
N PRO A 260 15.38 -13.45 -24.48
CA PRO A 260 15.80 -12.30 -23.66
C PRO A 260 15.63 -10.96 -24.38
N ASP A 261 16.03 -10.87 -25.66
CA ASP A 261 15.92 -9.63 -26.45
C ASP A 261 14.46 -9.28 -26.75
N ILE A 262 13.62 -10.29 -27.01
CA ILE A 262 12.18 -10.11 -27.20
C ILE A 262 11.55 -9.54 -25.93
N ILE A 263 11.88 -10.11 -24.76
CA ILE A 263 11.39 -9.64 -23.47
C ILE A 263 11.90 -8.21 -23.20
N ALA A 264 13.18 -7.93 -23.44
CA ALA A 264 13.74 -6.59 -23.27
C ALA A 264 13.00 -5.54 -24.14
N GLN A 265 12.70 -5.87 -25.40
CA GLN A 265 11.91 -5.00 -26.28
C GLN A 265 10.46 -4.84 -25.81
N MET A 266 9.82 -5.91 -25.33
CA MET A 266 8.47 -5.85 -24.76
C MET A 266 8.42 -5.00 -23.48
N MET A 267 9.49 -5.01 -22.70
CA MET A 267 9.65 -4.20 -21.49
C MET A 267 10.11 -2.76 -21.78
N GLY A 268 10.16 -2.35 -23.04
CA GLY A 268 10.42 -0.97 -23.43
C GLY A 268 11.88 -0.63 -23.68
N GLY A 269 12.78 -1.61 -23.74
CA GLY A 269 14.17 -1.47 -24.17
C GLY A 269 14.92 -0.34 -23.46
N GLY A 270 15.45 -0.60 -22.26
CA GLY A 270 16.31 0.35 -21.59
C GLY A 270 17.62 0.55 -22.36
N ASP A 271 18.04 1.80 -22.56
CA ASP A 271 19.44 2.09 -22.85
C ASP A 271 20.29 1.64 -21.65
N GLU A 272 21.52 1.15 -21.89
CA GLU A 272 22.48 0.78 -20.82
C GLU A 272 22.66 1.90 -19.76
N ALA A 273 22.41 3.16 -20.14
CA ALA A 273 22.49 4.32 -19.25
C ALA A 273 21.33 4.44 -18.23
N ASP A 274 20.17 3.84 -18.50
CA ASP A 274 19.03 3.82 -17.58
C ASP A 274 19.07 2.59 -16.66
N GLU A 275 19.74 1.51 -17.04
CA GLU A 275 19.99 0.34 -16.15
C GLU A 275 20.80 0.74 -14.90
N ASP A 276 21.68 1.73 -15.00
CA ASP A 276 22.50 2.22 -13.89
C ASP A 276 21.73 3.16 -12.91
N ARG A 277 20.56 3.68 -13.28
CA ARG A 277 19.79 4.66 -12.48
C ARG A 277 18.80 4.05 -11.48
N GLY A 278 18.59 2.74 -11.53
CA GLY A 278 17.67 2.05 -10.60
C GLY A 278 16.19 2.28 -10.92
N PRO A 279 15.29 2.09 -9.95
CA PRO A 279 13.84 2.18 -10.16
C PRO A 279 13.39 3.60 -10.50
N ASN A 280 12.33 3.73 -11.30
CA ASN A 280 11.94 5.00 -11.91
C ASN A 280 10.56 5.53 -11.48
N GLN A 281 9.94 4.91 -10.47
CA GLN A 281 8.70 5.34 -9.83
C GLN A 281 8.64 4.89 -8.38
N CYS A 282 7.75 5.52 -7.62
CA CYS A 282 7.30 4.93 -6.36
C CYS A 282 6.12 4.00 -6.62
N HIS A 283 6.00 2.93 -5.85
CA HIS A 283 4.79 2.15 -5.79
C HIS A 283 3.79 2.90 -4.90
N ASP A 284 4.02 2.95 -3.58
CA ASP A 284 3.21 3.73 -2.65
C ASP A 284 3.99 4.87 -1.99
N ILE A 285 3.27 5.94 -1.64
CA ILE A 285 3.83 7.08 -0.90
C ILE A 285 2.94 7.38 0.29
N THR A 286 3.38 7.05 1.49
CA THR A 286 2.63 7.37 2.71
C THR A 286 2.90 8.79 3.15
N LEU A 287 1.84 9.60 3.19
CA LEU A 287 1.89 11.02 3.53
C LEU A 287 1.55 11.22 5.00
N TYR A 288 2.39 11.97 5.73
CA TYR A 288 2.14 12.37 7.11
C TYR A 288 2.24 13.90 7.29
N PRO A 289 1.22 14.67 6.85
CA PRO A 289 1.28 16.13 6.77
C PRO A 289 1.51 16.81 8.12
N GLU A 290 0.97 16.26 9.21
CA GLU A 290 1.08 16.86 10.55
C GLU A 290 2.52 16.97 11.07
N ILE A 291 3.45 16.19 10.50
CA ILE A 291 4.88 16.27 10.81
C ILE A 291 5.74 16.66 9.60
N GLY A 292 5.12 16.98 8.46
CA GLY A 292 5.81 17.41 7.24
C GLY A 292 6.65 16.33 6.57
N LEU A 293 6.36 15.04 6.79
CA LEU A 293 7.13 13.92 6.23
C LEU A 293 6.28 12.99 5.37
N ALA A 294 6.91 12.35 4.40
CA ALA A 294 6.36 11.20 3.69
C ALA A 294 7.37 10.07 3.56
N GLY A 295 6.86 8.84 3.49
CA GLY A 295 7.62 7.62 3.23
C GLY A 295 7.29 7.11 1.85
N GLY A 296 8.25 7.09 0.92
CA GLY A 296 8.08 6.55 -0.43
C GLY A 296 8.63 5.13 -0.51
N ALA A 297 7.81 4.15 -0.85
CA ALA A 297 8.26 2.80 -1.18
C ALA A 297 8.36 2.70 -2.71
N CYS A 298 9.59 2.65 -3.22
CA CYS A 298 9.86 2.96 -4.62
C CYS A 298 10.64 1.87 -5.33
N GLU A 299 10.02 0.69 -5.39
CA GLU A 299 10.44 -0.56 -6.06
C GLU A 299 11.77 -1.14 -5.55
N GLY A 300 12.83 -0.35 -5.44
CA GLY A 300 14.13 -0.74 -4.91
C GLY A 300 14.66 0.17 -3.80
N TYR A 301 13.94 1.25 -3.47
CA TYR A 301 14.32 2.21 -2.44
C TYR A 301 13.18 2.48 -1.46
N GLY A 302 13.53 2.59 -0.18
CA GLY A 302 12.74 3.29 0.81
C GLY A 302 13.21 4.73 0.89
N LEU A 303 12.33 5.68 0.59
CA LEU A 303 12.63 7.11 0.60
C LEU A 303 11.98 7.79 1.80
N LEU A 304 12.70 8.72 2.42
CA LEU A 304 12.12 9.71 3.32
C LEU A 304 12.05 11.04 2.59
N LEU A 305 10.87 11.64 2.54
CA LEU A 305 10.59 12.88 1.82
C LEU A 305 10.14 13.97 2.79
N ASP A 306 10.54 15.20 2.50
CA ASP A 306 9.95 16.41 3.08
C ASP A 306 8.73 16.80 2.24
N ILE A 307 7.60 17.06 2.90
CA ILE A 307 6.34 17.48 2.28
C ILE A 307 5.79 18.77 2.92
N SER A 308 6.66 19.56 3.55
CA SER A 308 6.27 20.84 4.16
C SER A 308 5.81 21.87 3.13
N ASP A 309 6.25 21.72 1.87
CA ASP A 309 5.63 22.31 0.69
C ASP A 309 4.96 21.16 -0.09
N PRO A 310 3.63 20.98 0.05
CA PRO A 310 2.90 19.90 -0.62
C PRO A 310 3.06 19.90 -2.14
N ALA A 311 3.27 21.07 -2.73
CA ALA A 311 3.43 21.18 -4.17
C ALA A 311 4.85 20.79 -4.61
N ASN A 312 5.87 20.82 -3.74
CA ASN A 312 7.26 20.60 -4.13
C ASN A 312 8.00 19.70 -3.12
N PRO A 313 7.60 18.42 -2.96
CA PRO A 313 8.31 17.51 -2.09
C PRO A 313 9.73 17.22 -2.59
N TYR A 314 10.64 16.95 -1.66
CA TYR A 314 12.01 16.58 -1.99
C TYR A 314 12.53 15.48 -1.06
N ARG A 315 13.54 14.75 -1.52
CA ARG A 315 14.11 13.62 -0.79
C ARG A 315 15.08 14.07 0.31
N LEU A 316 14.86 13.57 1.53
CA LEU A 316 15.72 13.74 2.71
C LEU A 316 16.72 12.59 2.86
N ASP A 317 16.24 11.36 2.64
CA ASP A 317 17.04 10.16 2.78
C ASP A 317 16.57 9.02 1.87
N ALA A 318 17.46 8.06 1.62
CA ALA A 318 17.18 6.85 0.86
C ALA A 318 17.88 5.66 1.50
N VAL A 319 17.16 4.57 1.64
CA VAL A 319 17.69 3.26 2.02
C VAL A 319 17.38 2.25 0.93
N ALA A 320 18.27 1.28 0.75
CA ALA A 320 18.05 0.14 -0.12
C ALA A 320 18.50 -1.12 0.60
N ASP A 321 17.87 -2.24 0.25
CA ASP A 321 18.09 -3.52 0.90
C ASP A 321 17.99 -4.61 -0.15
N SER A 322 19.03 -5.44 -0.25
CA SER A 322 19.03 -6.53 -1.21
C SER A 322 17.98 -7.59 -0.90
N ASN A 323 17.49 -7.69 0.33
CA ASN A 323 16.44 -8.63 0.76
C ASN A 323 15.05 -8.24 0.25
N PHE A 324 14.88 -7.00 -0.22
CA PHE A 324 13.63 -6.53 -0.81
C PHE A 324 13.64 -6.78 -2.31
N SER A 325 12.57 -7.37 -2.80
CA SER A 325 12.37 -7.56 -4.23
C SER A 325 11.62 -6.39 -4.87
N TYR A 326 10.66 -5.83 -4.14
CA TYR A 326 9.82 -4.74 -4.58
C TYR A 326 9.31 -3.93 -3.38
N TRP A 327 9.92 -2.78 -3.12
CA TRP A 327 9.50 -1.87 -2.04
C TRP A 327 8.09 -1.35 -2.31
N HIS A 328 7.14 -1.82 -1.49
CA HIS A 328 5.73 -1.77 -1.80
C HIS A 328 4.98 -0.67 -1.06
N SER A 329 5.09 -0.61 0.27
CA SER A 329 4.42 0.40 1.09
C SER A 329 5.29 0.87 2.26
N ALA A 330 4.90 2.00 2.86
CA ALA A 330 5.56 2.58 4.01
C ALA A 330 4.55 2.94 5.10
N THR A 331 4.91 2.89 6.38
CA THR A 331 4.04 3.37 7.47
C THR A 331 4.87 3.91 8.61
N PHE A 332 4.54 5.12 9.06
CA PHE A 332 5.15 5.71 10.26
C PHE A 332 4.50 5.16 11.53
N ASN A 333 5.21 5.22 12.65
CA ASN A 333 4.56 5.17 13.95
C ASN A 333 3.91 6.54 14.28
N ASN A 334 3.11 6.61 15.35
CA ASN A 334 2.25 7.77 15.57
C ASN A 334 3.01 9.09 15.81
N ASP A 335 4.22 9.06 16.36
CA ASP A 335 5.05 10.25 16.59
C ASP A 335 6.05 10.54 15.46
N GLY A 336 6.12 9.68 14.44
CA GLY A 336 7.02 9.83 13.29
C GLY A 336 8.49 9.58 13.60
N SER A 337 8.82 8.97 14.73
CA SER A 337 10.20 8.58 15.07
C SER A 337 10.62 7.25 14.45
N GLN A 338 9.68 6.49 13.91
CA GLN A 338 9.92 5.19 13.28
C GLN A 338 9.14 5.08 11.97
N ILE A 339 9.66 4.26 11.06
CA ILE A 339 9.02 3.92 9.80
C ILE A 339 9.27 2.46 9.47
N LEU A 340 8.25 1.76 8.99
CA LEU A 340 8.37 0.44 8.39
C LEU A 340 8.16 0.52 6.89
N PHE A 341 8.82 -0.36 6.16
CA PHE A 341 8.59 -0.60 4.73
C PHE A 341 8.24 -2.06 4.50
N THR A 342 7.36 -2.31 3.53
CA THR A 342 6.91 -3.66 3.16
C THR A 342 7.48 -4.06 1.80
N ASP A 343 7.66 -5.36 1.59
CA ASP A 343 8.15 -5.94 0.34
C ASP A 343 7.06 -6.74 -0.36
N GLU A 344 6.95 -6.62 -1.68
CA GLU A 344 6.03 -7.43 -2.51
C GLU A 344 6.79 -8.55 -3.24
N TRP A 345 7.56 -9.32 -2.49
CA TRP A 345 8.28 -10.45 -3.07
C TRP A 345 7.30 -11.44 -3.71
N GLY A 346 7.56 -11.80 -4.97
CA GLY A 346 6.65 -12.62 -5.77
C GLY A 346 5.69 -11.82 -6.65
N GLY A 347 5.76 -10.48 -6.65
CA GLY A 347 5.03 -9.61 -7.58
C GLY A 347 3.51 -9.78 -7.49
N GLY A 348 3.01 -9.97 -6.27
CA GLY A 348 1.61 -10.14 -5.95
C GLY A 348 0.97 -11.49 -6.30
N GLY A 349 1.59 -12.27 -7.20
CA GLY A 349 1.06 -13.56 -7.65
C GLY A 349 1.81 -14.78 -7.12
N GLY A 350 3.01 -14.63 -6.55
CA GLY A 350 3.86 -15.76 -6.17
C GLY A 350 3.59 -16.33 -4.77
N PRO A 351 3.83 -17.63 -4.55
CA PRO A 351 3.80 -18.24 -3.22
C PRO A 351 5.16 -18.05 -2.51
N LYS A 352 5.30 -17.00 -1.69
CA LYS A 352 6.59 -16.56 -1.11
C LYS A 352 6.71 -16.68 0.41
N CYS A 353 5.71 -17.25 1.06
CA CYS A 353 5.66 -17.41 2.51
C CYS A 353 5.79 -18.89 2.91
N ARG A 354 6.54 -19.70 2.15
CA ARG A 354 6.63 -21.14 2.39
C ARG A 354 7.69 -21.47 3.43
N GLU A 355 7.66 -22.70 3.94
CA GLU A 355 8.64 -23.18 4.93
C GLU A 355 10.11 -23.08 4.45
N THR A 356 10.32 -23.18 3.14
CA THR A 356 11.65 -23.11 2.51
C THR A 356 12.12 -21.68 2.20
N ASP A 357 11.22 -20.70 2.28
CA ASP A 357 11.52 -19.31 1.95
C ASP A 357 12.21 -18.63 3.14
N PRO A 358 13.29 -17.85 2.94
CA PRO A 358 13.96 -17.13 4.02
C PRO A 358 13.01 -16.15 4.73
N MET A 359 13.21 -15.98 6.04
CA MET A 359 12.34 -15.13 6.87
C MET A 359 12.60 -13.65 6.62
N GLU A 360 13.80 -13.29 6.16
CA GLU A 360 14.19 -11.92 5.81
C GLU A 360 13.74 -11.49 4.42
N TRP A 361 13.36 -12.42 3.54
CA TRP A 361 12.95 -12.13 2.16
C TRP A 361 11.43 -11.96 2.07
N GLY A 362 10.93 -10.90 1.43
CA GLY A 362 9.50 -10.59 1.48
C GLY A 362 9.03 -10.11 2.87
N ALA A 363 9.96 -9.76 3.75
CA ALA A 363 9.67 -9.30 5.10
C ALA A 363 9.45 -7.79 5.12
N ASN A 364 8.75 -7.30 6.14
CA ASN A 364 8.80 -5.88 6.48
C ASN A 364 10.16 -5.54 7.09
N ALA A 365 10.69 -4.37 6.78
CA ALA A 365 11.89 -3.81 7.40
C ALA A 365 11.54 -2.60 8.26
N TYR A 366 12.08 -2.56 9.47
CA TYR A 366 11.78 -1.52 10.46
C TYR A 366 12.98 -0.61 10.68
N PHE A 367 12.71 0.70 10.73
CA PHE A 367 13.72 1.74 10.85
C PHE A 367 13.34 2.75 11.94
N THR A 368 14.35 3.31 12.61
CA THR A 368 14.20 4.55 13.38
C THR A 368 14.67 5.74 12.57
N ILE A 369 14.06 6.91 12.78
CA ILE A 369 14.44 8.18 12.16
C ILE A 369 15.11 9.05 13.22
N ASP A 370 16.33 9.52 12.93
CA ASP A 370 17.08 10.42 13.83
C ASP A 370 16.73 11.91 13.64
N GLU A 371 17.37 12.78 14.42
CA GLU A 371 17.16 14.24 14.37
C GLU A 371 17.59 14.84 13.02
N GLU A 372 18.59 14.24 12.37
CA GLU A 372 19.08 14.57 11.04
C GLU A 372 18.23 13.99 9.90
N LYS A 373 17.09 13.37 10.21
CA LYS A 373 16.17 12.72 9.26
C LYS A 373 16.83 11.60 8.46
N LYS A 374 17.66 10.79 9.13
CA LYS A 374 18.25 9.57 8.59
C LYS A 374 17.58 8.33 9.14
N MET A 375 17.33 7.37 8.24
CA MET A 375 16.71 6.10 8.56
C MET A 375 17.77 5.08 8.97
N HIS A 376 17.55 4.43 10.12
CA HIS A 376 18.46 3.43 10.68
C HIS A 376 17.74 2.10 10.84
N PHE A 377 18.15 1.10 10.05
CA PHE A 377 17.59 -0.25 10.09
C PHE A 377 17.69 -0.88 11.49
N LYS A 378 16.66 -1.64 11.88
CA LYS A 378 16.56 -2.31 13.17
C LYS A 378 16.34 -3.81 13.06
N SER A 379 15.28 -4.23 12.37
CA SER A 379 14.92 -5.64 12.27
C SER A 379 14.02 -5.91 11.07
N TYR A 380 13.83 -7.19 10.79
CA TYR A 380 12.81 -7.67 9.87
C TYR A 380 11.67 -8.34 10.63
N PHE A 381 10.46 -8.30 10.06
CA PHE A 381 9.35 -9.14 10.47
C PHE A 381 8.63 -9.68 9.24
N LYS A 382 8.36 -10.97 9.23
CA LYS A 382 7.48 -11.65 8.27
C LYS A 382 6.52 -12.52 9.06
N LEU A 383 5.31 -12.72 8.55
CA LEU A 383 4.33 -13.58 9.22
C LEU A 383 4.96 -14.94 9.57
N PRO A 384 4.73 -15.47 10.79
CA PRO A 384 5.41 -16.68 11.25
C PRO A 384 4.80 -17.98 10.72
N VAL A 385 3.65 -17.90 10.03
CA VAL A 385 2.89 -19.07 9.57
C VAL A 385 3.25 -19.38 8.10
N PRO A 386 3.77 -20.59 7.81
CA PRO A 386 4.07 -20.98 6.44
C PRO A 386 2.78 -21.20 5.63
N GLN A 387 2.80 -20.78 4.38
CA GLN A 387 1.73 -20.92 3.37
C GLN A 387 2.09 -22.02 2.35
N THR A 388 1.10 -22.50 1.59
CA THR A 388 1.33 -23.54 0.56
C THR A 388 1.79 -22.95 -0.77
N ASP A 389 2.09 -23.82 -1.75
CA ASP A 389 2.45 -23.41 -3.11
C ASP A 389 1.22 -22.90 -3.92
N GLU A 390 0.01 -23.07 -3.38
CA GLU A 390 -1.28 -22.66 -3.98
C GLU A 390 -1.80 -21.31 -3.41
N GLU A 391 -1.00 -20.63 -2.60
CA GLU A 391 -1.34 -19.36 -1.96
C GLU A 391 -0.42 -18.22 -2.41
N ASN A 392 -0.97 -17.18 -3.06
CA ASN A 392 -0.20 -15.94 -3.21
C ASN A 392 -0.05 -15.27 -1.83
N CYS A 393 1.18 -15.04 -1.41
CA CYS A 393 1.47 -14.47 -0.12
C CYS A 393 2.59 -13.45 -0.23
N VAL A 394 2.22 -12.18 -0.06
CA VAL A 394 3.10 -11.01 -0.13
C VAL A 394 2.66 -10.00 0.93
N ALA A 395 3.57 -9.17 1.42
CA ALA A 395 3.21 -8.11 2.36
C ALA A 395 2.47 -7.00 1.61
N HIS A 396 1.32 -6.55 2.12
CA HIS A 396 0.55 -5.48 1.48
C HIS A 396 0.01 -4.48 2.50
N ASN A 397 -0.79 -3.52 2.03
CA ASN A 397 -1.18 -2.31 2.74
C ASN A 397 -1.89 -2.55 4.08
N GLY A 398 -1.57 -1.67 5.03
CA GLY A 398 -1.99 -1.76 6.43
C GLY A 398 -2.21 -0.40 7.06
N SER A 399 -2.53 -0.38 8.35
CA SER A 399 -2.43 0.85 9.15
C SER A 399 -2.24 0.59 10.64
N GLN A 400 -1.84 1.64 11.34
CA GLN A 400 -1.76 1.62 12.79
C GLN A 400 -3.14 1.48 13.45
N ILE A 401 -3.20 0.67 14.51
CA ILE A 401 -4.30 0.63 15.49
C ILE A 401 -3.93 1.57 16.63
N PRO A 402 -4.75 2.56 16.99
CA PRO A 402 -4.35 3.62 17.91
C PRO A 402 -4.41 3.17 19.38
N VAL A 403 -3.64 2.16 19.77
CA VAL A 403 -3.49 1.78 21.18
C VAL A 403 -2.55 2.79 21.84
N PRO A 404 -2.96 3.49 22.91
CA PRO A 404 -2.17 4.59 23.47
C PRO A 404 -0.82 4.12 24.01
N GLY A 405 0.26 4.73 23.51
CA GLY A 405 1.63 4.44 23.93
C GLY A 405 2.19 3.11 23.45
N ARG A 406 1.59 2.51 22.42
CA ARG A 406 2.10 1.33 21.71
C ARG A 406 1.99 1.57 20.22
N ASP A 407 2.97 1.08 19.47
CA ASP A 407 2.94 1.08 18.02
C ASP A 407 2.41 -0.28 17.58
N ILE A 408 1.10 -0.34 17.28
CA ILE A 408 0.41 -1.55 16.83
C ILE A 408 0.03 -1.36 15.37
N PHE A 409 0.37 -2.32 14.51
CA PHE A 409 0.11 -2.27 13.07
C PHE A 409 -0.73 -3.47 12.64
N VAL A 410 -1.84 -3.21 11.91
CA VAL A 410 -2.58 -4.26 11.21
C VAL A 410 -2.21 -4.23 9.75
N GLN A 411 -1.89 -5.38 9.18
CA GLN A 411 -1.34 -5.51 7.84
C GLN A 411 -1.98 -6.69 7.09
N SER A 412 -2.12 -6.50 5.78
CA SER A 412 -2.51 -7.53 4.82
C SER A 412 -1.29 -8.37 4.41
N TRP A 413 -1.53 -9.66 4.19
CA TRP A 413 -0.60 -10.61 3.60
C TRP A 413 -1.22 -11.44 2.46
N TYR A 414 -2.05 -10.83 1.60
CA TYR A 414 -2.82 -11.54 0.56
C TYR A 414 -3.49 -12.81 1.14
N GLN A 415 -3.24 -14.02 0.58
CA GLN A 415 -3.85 -15.25 1.12
C GLN A 415 -3.27 -15.67 2.46
N GLY A 416 -2.08 -15.20 2.84
CA GLY A 416 -1.57 -15.28 4.21
C GLY A 416 -2.39 -14.48 5.24
N GLY A 417 -3.39 -13.73 4.78
CA GLY A 417 -4.45 -13.18 5.61
C GLY A 417 -4.10 -11.82 6.19
N ILE A 418 -4.40 -11.64 7.47
CA ILE A 418 -4.19 -10.40 8.22
C ILE A 418 -3.30 -10.72 9.42
N SER A 419 -2.24 -9.94 9.61
CA SER A 419 -1.39 -10.00 10.80
C SER A 419 -1.46 -8.68 11.56
N ILE A 420 -1.48 -8.75 12.89
CA ILE A 420 -1.39 -7.60 13.78
C ILE A 420 -0.11 -7.73 14.57
N THR A 421 0.78 -6.75 14.43
CA THR A 421 2.07 -6.71 15.11
C THR A 421 2.15 -5.60 16.14
N ASP A 422 2.87 -5.85 17.23
CA ASP A 422 3.40 -4.80 18.10
C ASP A 422 4.85 -4.54 17.71
N TRP A 423 5.12 -3.32 17.26
CA TRP A 423 6.44 -2.84 16.86
C TRP A 423 6.89 -1.64 17.68
N THR A 424 6.34 -1.48 18.89
CA THR A 424 6.76 -0.44 19.86
C THR A 424 8.28 -0.48 20.09
N ASP A 425 8.86 -1.68 20.09
CA ASP A 425 10.30 -1.89 19.95
C ASP A 425 10.60 -2.38 18.52
N PRO A 426 11.13 -1.52 17.63
CA PRO A 426 11.41 -1.89 16.25
C PRO A 426 12.58 -2.89 16.13
N SER A 427 13.30 -3.20 17.21
CA SER A 427 14.30 -4.26 17.26
C SER A 427 13.71 -5.62 17.67
N ASN A 428 12.47 -5.66 18.15
CA ASN A 428 11.80 -6.89 18.59
C ASN A 428 10.29 -6.84 18.29
N VAL A 429 9.97 -6.92 17.00
CA VAL A 429 8.59 -6.94 16.51
C VAL A 429 7.95 -8.29 16.79
N VAL A 430 6.72 -8.28 17.30
CA VAL A 430 5.98 -9.51 17.65
C VAL A 430 4.57 -9.51 17.07
N GLU A 431 4.13 -10.65 16.55
CA GLU A 431 2.73 -10.87 16.18
C GLU A 431 1.89 -11.02 17.46
N ILE A 432 0.76 -10.31 17.52
CA ILE A 432 -0.15 -10.32 18.67
C ILE A 432 -1.57 -10.80 18.32
N ALA A 433 -1.92 -10.85 17.04
CA ALA A 433 -3.13 -11.47 16.52
C ALA A 433 -2.98 -11.72 15.01
N TYR A 434 -3.73 -12.68 14.48
CA TYR A 434 -3.82 -12.91 13.04
C TYR A 434 -5.21 -13.43 12.66
N HIS A 435 -5.53 -13.34 11.38
CA HIS A 435 -6.65 -14.03 10.75
C HIS A 435 -6.18 -14.56 9.41
N ASP A 436 -6.21 -15.88 9.26
CA ASP A 436 -5.89 -16.57 8.02
C ASP A 436 -7.10 -17.43 7.62
N ARG A 437 -7.46 -17.37 6.34
CA ARG A 437 -8.59 -18.10 5.78
C ARG A 437 -8.15 -19.34 5.00
N GLY A 438 -6.87 -19.46 4.69
CA GLY A 438 -6.31 -20.44 3.78
C GLY A 438 -6.61 -20.13 2.31
N PRO A 439 -6.26 -21.08 1.41
CA PRO A 439 -6.29 -20.82 -0.01
C PRO A 439 -7.71 -20.66 -0.54
N VAL A 440 -7.84 -19.93 -1.63
CA VAL A 440 -9.06 -19.87 -2.45
C VAL A 440 -9.39 -21.26 -3.02
N SER A 441 -8.37 -22.02 -3.43
CA SER A 441 -8.48 -23.40 -3.89
C SER A 441 -7.29 -24.23 -3.40
N ASP A 442 -7.56 -25.43 -2.91
CA ASP A 442 -6.55 -26.41 -2.49
C ASP A 442 -5.98 -27.24 -3.65
N GLU A 443 -6.48 -27.04 -4.88
CA GLU A 443 -6.08 -27.80 -6.07
C GLU A 443 -5.29 -26.97 -7.09
N GLN A 444 -5.48 -25.64 -7.10
CA GLN A 444 -4.84 -24.75 -8.06
C GLN A 444 -4.62 -23.35 -7.50
N MET A 445 -3.55 -22.70 -7.94
CA MET A 445 -3.24 -21.32 -7.60
C MET A 445 -4.32 -20.38 -8.15
N GLU A 446 -4.97 -19.65 -7.26
CA GLU A 446 -5.86 -18.54 -7.60
C GLU A 446 -5.46 -17.30 -6.81
N MET A 447 -5.65 -16.13 -7.43
CA MET A 447 -5.35 -14.87 -6.76
C MET A 447 -6.49 -14.55 -5.78
N GLY A 448 -6.14 -14.23 -4.54
CA GLY A 448 -7.11 -13.87 -3.50
C GLY A 448 -6.47 -13.35 -2.22
N GLY A 449 -7.27 -13.32 -1.15
CA GLY A 449 -6.83 -12.85 0.16
C GLY A 449 -7.07 -11.36 0.37
N SER A 450 -6.52 -10.80 1.44
CA SER A 450 -6.70 -9.38 1.78
C SER A 450 -5.85 -8.53 0.83
N TRP A 451 -6.41 -7.67 -0.02
CA TRP A 451 -5.63 -6.64 -0.74
C TRP A 451 -5.05 -5.68 0.29
N SER A 452 -5.90 -5.06 1.09
CA SER A 452 -5.48 -4.13 2.14
C SER A 452 -6.40 -4.16 3.33
N VAL A 453 -5.88 -3.68 4.46
CA VAL A 453 -6.59 -3.72 5.73
C VAL A 453 -6.36 -2.46 6.56
N TYR A 454 -7.43 -1.87 7.09
CA TYR A 454 -7.34 -0.64 7.86
C TYR A 454 -8.19 -0.66 9.12
N TRP A 455 -7.64 -0.13 10.21
CA TRP A 455 -8.43 0.22 11.38
C TRP A 455 -9.18 1.53 11.13
N TYR A 456 -10.50 1.55 11.36
CA TYR A 456 -11.30 2.75 11.28
C TYR A 456 -12.41 2.74 12.34
N ASN A 457 -12.35 3.73 13.25
CA ASN A 457 -13.39 4.02 14.26
C ASN A 457 -13.81 2.85 15.18
N GLY A 458 -12.94 1.85 15.35
CA GLY A 458 -13.10 0.72 16.27
C GLY A 458 -13.23 -0.65 15.61
N TYR A 459 -13.24 -0.69 14.28
CA TYR A 459 -13.29 -1.92 13.49
C TYR A 459 -12.10 -1.97 12.54
N ILE A 460 -11.80 -3.17 12.06
CA ILE A 460 -10.79 -3.44 11.04
C ILE A 460 -11.51 -3.86 9.77
N TYR A 461 -11.25 -3.17 8.67
CA TYR A 461 -11.89 -3.41 7.37
C TYR A 461 -10.85 -3.94 6.39
N SER A 462 -11.15 -5.06 5.75
CA SER A 462 -10.29 -5.68 4.75
C SER A 462 -10.97 -5.69 3.39
N SER A 463 -10.29 -5.15 2.38
CA SER A 463 -10.68 -5.32 0.98
C SER A 463 -10.15 -6.68 0.52
N GLU A 464 -10.99 -7.71 0.50
CA GLU A 464 -10.59 -9.04 0.02
C GLU A 464 -10.68 -9.08 -1.50
N ILE A 465 -9.61 -9.52 -2.16
CA ILE A 465 -9.42 -9.32 -3.59
C ILE A 465 -10.54 -9.93 -4.44
N ALA A 466 -11.02 -11.12 -4.09
CA ALA A 466 -11.98 -11.89 -4.89
C ALA A 466 -13.42 -11.87 -4.33
N ARG A 467 -13.60 -11.63 -3.03
CA ARG A 467 -14.82 -11.96 -2.26
C ARG A 467 -15.55 -10.72 -1.73
N GLY A 468 -14.88 -9.57 -1.62
CA GLY A 468 -15.50 -8.28 -1.27
C GLY A 468 -14.95 -7.65 0.01
N LEU A 469 -15.82 -7.17 0.89
CA LEU A 469 -15.45 -6.46 2.13
C LEU A 469 -15.62 -7.37 3.35
N ASP A 470 -14.54 -7.58 4.11
CA ASP A 470 -14.56 -8.24 5.41
C ASP A 470 -14.42 -7.20 6.54
N VAL A 471 -15.12 -7.42 7.65
CA VAL A 471 -15.12 -6.53 8.82
C VAL A 471 -14.83 -7.34 10.08
N PHE A 472 -13.83 -6.89 10.84
CA PHE A 472 -13.35 -7.52 12.06
C PHE A 472 -13.45 -6.58 13.25
N GLU A 473 -13.61 -7.15 14.44
CA GLU A 473 -13.59 -6.43 15.72
C GLU A 473 -12.52 -7.07 16.62
N LEU A 474 -11.73 -6.23 17.28
CA LEU A 474 -10.76 -6.70 18.26
C LEU A 474 -11.44 -7.16 19.54
N VAL A 475 -11.00 -8.30 20.05
CA VAL A 475 -11.42 -8.82 21.36
C VAL A 475 -10.21 -8.90 22.30
N PRO A 476 -10.41 -8.79 23.63
CA PRO A 476 -9.31 -8.88 24.59
C PRO A 476 -8.54 -10.21 24.46
N SER A 477 -7.22 -10.13 24.61
CA SER A 477 -6.29 -11.26 24.57
C SER A 477 -5.21 -11.12 25.65
N GLU A 478 -4.23 -12.02 25.67
CA GLU A 478 -3.06 -11.89 26.54
C GLU A 478 -2.16 -10.68 26.16
N PHE A 479 -2.21 -10.26 24.89
CA PHE A 479 -1.40 -9.15 24.36
C PHE A 479 -2.12 -7.80 24.41
N LEU A 480 -3.45 -7.80 24.46
CA LEU A 480 -4.26 -6.60 24.35
C LEU A 480 -5.43 -6.62 25.33
N THR A 481 -5.45 -5.69 26.30
CA THR A 481 -6.51 -5.66 27.31
C THR A 481 -7.78 -5.01 26.80
N ALA A 482 -8.91 -5.27 27.48
CA ALA A 482 -10.17 -4.58 27.21
C ALA A 482 -10.06 -3.05 27.34
N ASN A 483 -9.23 -2.55 28.25
CA ASN A 483 -9.03 -1.11 28.43
C ASN A 483 -8.18 -0.52 27.30
N GLU A 484 -7.18 -1.25 26.79
CA GLU A 484 -6.39 -0.83 25.63
C GLU A 484 -7.26 -0.71 24.38
N ILE A 485 -8.13 -1.70 24.11
CA ILE A 485 -9.11 -1.65 23.02
C ILE A 485 -10.09 -0.49 23.22
N ALA A 486 -10.64 -0.34 24.42
CA ALA A 486 -11.57 0.74 24.72
C ALA A 486 -10.92 2.13 24.54
N ALA A 487 -9.65 2.29 24.93
CA ALA A 487 -8.89 3.52 24.74
C ALA A 487 -8.62 3.79 23.26
N ALA A 488 -8.24 2.79 22.47
CA ALA A 488 -8.11 2.93 21.02
C ALA A 488 -9.42 3.39 20.36
N ASN A 489 -10.54 2.83 20.80
CA ASN A 489 -11.87 3.17 20.28
C ASN A 489 -12.35 4.58 20.65
N THR A 490 -11.64 5.30 21.53
CA THR A 490 -11.89 6.73 21.79
C THR A 490 -11.37 7.64 20.68
N VAL A 491 -10.42 7.15 19.88
CA VAL A 491 -9.98 7.85 18.67
C VAL A 491 -11.10 7.76 17.64
N LYS A 492 -11.50 8.91 17.09
CA LYS A 492 -12.49 9.01 16.03
C LYS A 492 -11.92 9.85 14.91
N LEU A 493 -12.00 9.31 13.69
CA LEU A 493 -11.59 9.95 12.45
C LEU A 493 -12.85 10.31 11.66
N GLU A 494 -12.87 11.49 11.06
CA GLU A 494 -13.91 11.91 10.13
C GLU A 494 -13.77 11.22 8.77
N TYR A 495 -12.53 10.99 8.36
CA TYR A 495 -12.16 10.23 7.17
C TYR A 495 -10.82 9.53 7.38
N LYS A 496 -10.52 8.54 6.54
CA LYS A 496 -9.23 7.87 6.45
C LYS A 496 -9.03 7.39 5.02
N ASN A 497 -7.83 7.56 4.48
CA ASN A 497 -7.46 7.09 3.16
C ASN A 497 -6.28 6.13 3.27
N ALA A 498 -6.18 5.19 2.32
CA ALA A 498 -4.96 4.43 2.11
C ALA A 498 -3.76 5.39 1.93
N GLN A 499 -2.60 5.02 2.48
CA GLN A 499 -1.36 5.81 2.48
C GLN A 499 -1.48 7.24 3.05
N GLY A 500 -2.62 7.65 3.61
CA GLY A 500 -2.78 8.88 4.38
C GLY A 500 -2.63 8.59 5.87
N GLN A 501 -1.53 9.00 6.49
CA GLN A 501 -1.26 8.77 7.90
C GLN A 501 -1.86 9.90 8.76
N PRO A 502 -2.93 9.64 9.55
CA PRO A 502 -3.42 10.65 10.49
C PRO A 502 -2.55 10.67 11.76
N THR A 503 -2.53 11.80 12.47
CA THR A 503 -2.09 11.80 13.87
C THR A 503 -3.20 11.31 14.80
N TYR A 504 -2.93 10.25 15.56
CA TYR A 504 -3.83 9.81 16.62
C TYR A 504 -3.62 10.60 17.91
N LYS A 505 -4.74 11.09 18.45
CA LYS A 505 -4.80 11.78 19.75
C LYS A 505 -5.91 11.15 20.58
N TRP A 506 -5.58 10.83 21.82
CA TRP A 506 -6.53 10.19 22.74
C TRP A 506 -7.15 11.23 23.68
N PRO A 507 -8.49 11.39 23.69
CA PRO A 507 -9.13 12.26 24.65
C PRO A 507 -8.97 11.71 26.08
N PRO A 508 -8.90 12.59 27.10
CA PRO A 508 -8.95 12.17 28.50
C PRO A 508 -10.15 11.29 28.81
N SER A 509 -9.88 10.05 29.24
CA SER A 509 -10.91 9.06 29.55
C SER A 509 -10.45 8.08 30.62
N PHE A 510 -11.41 7.43 31.31
CA PHE A 510 -11.10 6.35 32.23
C PHE A 510 -10.49 5.14 31.51
N ALA A 511 -10.96 4.83 30.29
CA ALA A 511 -10.36 3.80 29.45
C ALA A 511 -8.85 4.05 29.23
N LEU A 512 -8.47 5.28 28.88
CA LEU A 512 -7.08 5.67 28.70
C LEU A 512 -6.26 5.54 30.00
N ALA A 513 -6.80 5.99 31.13
CA ALA A 513 -6.12 5.83 32.42
C ALA A 513 -5.93 4.35 32.82
N ARG A 514 -6.92 3.50 32.54
CA ARG A 514 -6.85 2.06 32.81
C ARG A 514 -5.92 1.34 31.85
N ALA A 515 -5.92 1.69 30.56
CA ALA A 515 -5.01 1.13 29.57
C ALA A 515 -3.54 1.31 29.99
N HIS A 516 -3.18 2.50 30.44
CA HIS A 516 -1.85 2.75 30.97
C HIS A 516 -1.55 2.01 32.28
N ALA A 517 -2.54 1.85 33.18
CA ALA A 517 -2.35 1.05 34.39
C ALA A 517 -2.11 -0.43 34.05
N ASP A 518 -2.82 -0.97 33.05
CA ASP A 518 -2.63 -2.33 32.55
C ASP A 518 -1.23 -2.50 31.91
N GLN A 519 -0.78 -1.50 31.14
CA GLN A 519 0.57 -1.46 30.57
C GLN A 519 1.66 -1.45 31.66
N MET A 520 1.51 -0.58 32.68
CA MET A 520 2.46 -0.50 33.80
C MET A 520 2.54 -1.81 34.60
N GLU A 521 1.42 -2.49 34.79
CA GLU A 521 1.39 -3.81 35.43
C GLU A 521 2.09 -4.86 34.57
N ARG A 522 1.79 -4.91 33.27
CA ARG A 522 2.41 -5.85 32.31
C ARG A 522 3.92 -5.66 32.21
N ASN A 523 4.39 -4.42 32.18
CA ASN A 523 5.79 -4.05 32.07
C ASN A 523 6.54 -4.07 33.42
N GLN A 524 5.84 -4.38 34.52
CA GLN A 524 6.40 -4.37 35.88
C GLN A 524 7.00 -3.02 36.30
N GLU A 525 6.44 -1.92 35.80
CA GLU A 525 6.86 -0.54 36.11
C GLU A 525 6.49 -0.13 37.55
N LEU A 526 5.46 -0.76 38.14
CA LEU A 526 4.95 -0.46 39.48
C LEU A 526 4.69 -1.73 40.30
N SER A 527 4.75 -1.62 41.63
CA SER A 527 4.40 -2.72 42.53
C SER A 527 2.90 -3.05 42.47
N ALA A 528 2.54 -4.28 42.82
CA ALA A 528 1.13 -4.70 42.89
C ALA A 528 0.29 -3.80 43.82
N GLU A 529 0.85 -3.31 44.94
CA GLU A 529 0.15 -2.36 45.81
C GLU A 529 -0.06 -1.00 45.14
N GLN A 530 0.93 -0.52 44.37
CA GLN A 530 0.83 0.73 43.63
C GLN A 530 -0.20 0.65 42.52
N ILE A 531 -0.23 -0.46 41.76
CA ILE A 531 -1.24 -0.72 40.73
C ILE A 531 -2.64 -0.80 41.34
N ALA A 532 -2.82 -1.53 42.45
CA ALA A 532 -4.09 -1.62 43.14
C ALA A 532 -4.57 -0.24 43.64
N ALA A 533 -3.66 0.57 44.21
CA ALA A 533 -3.97 1.93 44.65
C ALA A 533 -4.30 2.87 43.49
N LEU A 534 -3.65 2.70 42.33
CA LEU A 534 -3.94 3.47 41.12
C LEU A 534 -5.34 3.13 40.59
N ARG A 535 -5.65 1.84 40.41
CA ARG A 535 -6.97 1.38 39.96
C ARG A 535 -8.09 1.86 40.88
N ALA A 536 -7.93 1.75 42.20
CA ALA A 536 -8.91 2.23 43.17
C ALA A 536 -9.17 3.76 43.07
N ARG A 537 -8.14 4.55 42.75
CA ARG A 537 -8.31 5.99 42.53
C ARG A 537 -9.03 6.30 41.22
N ILE A 538 -8.78 5.53 40.16
CA ILE A 538 -9.50 5.65 38.90
C ILE A 538 -10.99 5.32 39.13
N ASP A 539 -11.29 4.24 39.84
CA ASP A 539 -12.66 3.83 40.19
C ASP A 539 -13.40 4.92 40.98
N GLN A 540 -12.73 5.53 41.97
CA GLN A 540 -13.30 6.63 42.73
C GLN A 540 -13.59 7.85 41.85
N ALA A 541 -12.65 8.23 40.98
CA ALA A 541 -12.82 9.37 40.08
C ALA A 541 -13.99 9.16 39.09
N GLU A 542 -14.19 7.92 38.63
CA GLU A 542 -15.29 7.53 37.75
C GLU A 542 -16.65 7.62 38.44
N GLN A 543 -16.75 7.15 39.69
CA GLN A 543 -17.97 7.30 40.49
C GLN A 543 -18.33 8.76 40.78
N GLU A 544 -17.33 9.63 40.91
CA GLU A 544 -17.52 11.06 41.16
C GLU A 544 -17.79 11.89 39.87
N SER A 545 -17.68 11.28 38.68
CA SER A 545 -17.85 11.94 37.36
C SER A 545 -17.04 13.24 37.19
N SER A 546 -15.85 13.31 37.80
CA SER A 546 -15.06 14.55 37.87
C SER A 546 -13.99 14.62 36.78
N GLN A 547 -14.27 15.36 35.69
CA GLN A 547 -13.30 15.60 34.61
C GLN A 547 -11.98 16.23 35.10
N ALA A 548 -12.05 17.12 36.09
CA ALA A 548 -10.87 17.75 36.68
C ALA A 548 -9.95 16.73 37.38
N LEU A 549 -10.52 15.63 37.91
CA LEU A 549 -9.74 14.53 38.49
C LEU A 549 -9.10 13.67 37.39
N ILE A 550 -9.79 13.43 36.26
CA ILE A 550 -9.25 12.70 35.10
C ILE A 550 -8.00 13.40 34.58
N ASP A 551 -8.08 14.70 34.30
CA ASP A 551 -6.94 15.50 33.83
C ASP A 551 -5.79 15.51 34.86
N GLY A 552 -6.12 15.52 36.15
CA GLY A 552 -5.17 15.44 37.25
C GLY A 552 -4.42 14.09 37.32
N LEU A 553 -5.14 12.98 37.11
CA LEU A 553 -4.59 11.63 37.07
C LEU A 553 -3.66 11.47 35.86
N GLN A 554 -4.09 11.90 34.67
CA GLN A 554 -3.27 11.82 33.47
C GLN A 554 -1.96 12.61 33.59
N ARG A 555 -2.02 13.86 34.07
CA ARG A 555 -0.81 14.66 34.33
C ARG A 555 0.14 14.01 35.34
N ARG A 556 -0.37 13.18 36.23
CA ARG A 556 0.46 12.44 37.20
C ARG A 556 1.07 11.20 36.56
N MET A 557 0.32 10.49 35.72
CA MET A 557 0.80 9.33 34.97
C MET A 557 1.91 9.72 33.99
N ASN A 558 1.72 10.81 33.22
CA ASN A 558 2.76 11.32 32.32
C ASN A 558 4.05 11.69 33.07
N ARG A 559 3.92 12.24 34.29
CA ARG A 559 5.08 12.54 35.14
C ARG A 559 5.79 11.32 35.69
N LEU A 560 5.08 10.23 35.94
CA LEU A 560 5.70 8.97 36.38
C LEU A 560 6.55 8.38 35.24
N ARG A 561 6.06 8.40 34.00
CA ARG A 561 6.82 7.95 32.83
C ARG A 561 8.08 8.78 32.55
N MET A 562 8.03 10.11 32.69
CA MET A 562 9.20 10.96 32.46
C MET A 562 10.35 10.78 33.46
N ASN A 563 10.10 10.22 34.64
CA ASN A 563 11.13 10.04 35.66
C ASN A 563 12.00 8.78 35.46
N ASP A 564 11.60 7.86 34.57
CA ASP A 564 12.35 6.63 34.25
C ASP A 564 13.18 6.75 32.94
N SER A 565 13.14 7.91 32.28
CA SER A 565 13.92 8.22 31.06
C SER A 565 15.26 8.94 31.32
N ASN A 566 15.79 8.89 32.55
CA ASN A 566 17.09 9.48 32.94
C ASN A 566 18.13 8.43 33.31
#